data_AF-A0A822GBP0-F1
#
_entry.id   AF-A0A822GBP0-F1
#
_cell.length_a   1.000
_cell.length_b   1.000
_cell.length_c   1.000
_cell.angle_alpha   90.00
_cell.angle_beta   90.00
_cell.angle_gamma   90.00
#
_symmetry.space_group_name_H-M   'P 1'
#
loop_
_entity.id
_entity.type
_entity.pdbx_description
1 polymer ?
#
loop_
_entity_poly.entity_id
_entity_poly.type
_entity_poly.pdbx_seq_one_letter_code
_entity_poly.pdbx_strand_id
1 'polypeptide(L)'
;SSTDRELEAVNSEYEGNLFKDVRRITQLEKSTSDSEHPYSEFPSGNTESLRTTPKQRGIDIREVLLDFYKAQYSSNRMSLAVLGN
;
A
#
# COMPACT_ATOMS: atom_id res chain seq x y z
N SER A 1 -7.91 16.73 -4.70
CA SER A 1 -6.50 16.85 -4.28
C SER A 1 -5.63 15.94 -5.15
N SER A 2 -4.31 16.14 -5.24
CA SER A 2 -3.40 15.14 -5.86
C SER A 2 -3.55 13.78 -5.18
N THR A 3 -3.78 13.77 -3.86
CA THR A 3 -4.04 12.56 -3.06
C THR A 3 -5.25 11.76 -3.53
N ASP A 4 -6.36 12.42 -3.92
CA ASP A 4 -7.55 11.69 -4.39
C ASP A 4 -7.29 10.98 -5.71
N ARG A 5 -6.52 11.61 -6.62
CA ARG A 5 -6.18 11.02 -7.92
C ARG A 5 -5.23 9.83 -7.77
N GLU A 6 -4.26 9.93 -6.85
CA GLU A 6 -3.37 8.80 -6.54
C GLU A 6 -4.14 7.63 -5.90
N LEU A 7 -5.12 7.91 -5.03
CA LEU A 7 -5.98 6.86 -4.46
C LEU A 7 -6.80 6.13 -5.53
N GLU A 8 -7.33 6.86 -6.52
CA GLU A 8 -8.02 6.27 -7.66
C GLU A 8 -7.07 5.39 -8.48
N ALA A 9 -5.83 5.83 -8.71
CA ALA A 9 -4.83 5.04 -9.42
C ALA A 9 -4.48 3.73 -8.69
N VAL A 10 -4.30 3.77 -7.36
CA VAL A 10 -4.08 2.57 -6.53
C VAL A 10 -5.27 1.61 -6.63
N ASN A 11 -6.49 2.14 -6.59
CA ASN A 11 -7.69 1.31 -6.73
C ASN A 11 -7.78 0.65 -8.12
N SER A 12 -7.46 1.39 -9.18
CA SER A 12 -7.41 0.83 -10.54
C SER A 12 -6.32 -0.25 -10.68
N GLU A 13 -5.17 -0.11 -9.99
CA GLU A 13 -4.16 -1.18 -9.95
C GLU A 13 -4.68 -2.44 -9.26
N TYR A 14 -5.37 -2.27 -8.12
CA TYR A 14 -6.01 -3.38 -7.41
C TYR A 14 -7.05 -4.09 -8.30
N GLU A 15 -7.95 -3.33 -8.93
CA GLU A 15 -8.99 -3.87 -9.82
C GLU A 15 -8.39 -4.62 -11.02
N GLY A 16 -7.32 -4.08 -11.62
CA GLY A 16 -6.60 -4.74 -12.71
C GLY A 16 -5.87 -6.02 -12.27
N ASN A 17 -5.58 -6.16 -10.97
CA ASN A 17 -4.94 -7.34 -10.40
C ASN A 17 -5.93 -8.42 -9.93
N LEU A 18 -7.23 -8.11 -9.77
CA LEU A 18 -8.25 -9.05 -9.28
C LEU A 18 -8.36 -10.32 -10.14
N PHE A 19 -8.16 -10.19 -11.44
CA PHE A 19 -8.28 -11.28 -12.42
C PHE A 19 -6.96 -12.00 -12.69
N LYS A 20 -5.86 -11.60 -12.05
CA LYS A 20 -4.57 -12.25 -12.24
C LYS A 20 -4.42 -13.39 -11.24
N ASP A 21 -4.43 -14.63 -11.73
CA ASP A 21 -4.36 -15.83 -10.87
C ASP A 21 -3.16 -15.81 -9.93
N VAL A 22 -1.99 -15.36 -10.40
CA VAL A 22 -0.80 -15.19 -9.55
C VAL A 22 -1.09 -14.31 -8.34
N ARG A 23 -1.80 -13.19 -8.52
CA ARG A 23 -2.13 -12.27 -7.43
C ARG A 23 -3.16 -12.88 -6.48
N ARG A 24 -4.14 -13.62 -7.01
CA ARG A 24 -5.15 -14.33 -6.23
C ARG A 24 -4.51 -15.41 -5.34
N ILE A 25 -3.63 -16.22 -5.91
CA ILE A 25 -2.91 -17.29 -5.19
C ILE A 25 -2.03 -16.68 -4.11
N THR A 26 -1.23 -15.66 -4.42
CA THR A 26 -0.39 -14.99 -3.40
C THR A 26 -1.22 -14.40 -2.27
N GLN A 27 -2.36 -13.76 -2.56
CA GLN A 27 -3.21 -13.22 -1.50
C GLN A 27 -3.88 -14.32 -0.67
N LEU A 28 -4.24 -15.44 -1.30
CA LEU A 28 -4.75 -16.61 -0.59
C LEU A 28 -3.71 -17.18 0.37
N GLU A 29 -2.49 -17.43 -0.10
CA GLU A 29 -1.37 -17.92 0.72
C GLU A 29 -1.12 -17.03 1.94
N LYS A 30 -1.11 -15.70 1.73
CA LYS A 30 -1.00 -14.71 2.80
C LYS A 30 -2.15 -14.79 3.80
N SER A 31 -3.39 -14.89 3.31
CA SER A 31 -4.58 -14.98 4.17
C SER A 31 -4.66 -16.29 4.98
N THR A 32 -4.01 -17.35 4.50
CA THR A 32 -3.91 -18.64 5.21
C THR A 32 -2.69 -18.74 6.13
N SER A 33 -1.81 -17.74 6.09
CA SER A 33 -0.66 -17.66 6.98
C SER A 33 -1.09 -17.12 8.36
N ASP A 34 -0.17 -17.15 9.32
CA ASP A 34 -0.40 -16.59 10.65
C ASP A 34 -0.88 -15.13 10.58
N SER A 35 -2.05 -14.87 11.17
CA SER A 35 -2.68 -13.54 11.20
C SER A 35 -1.89 -12.53 12.04
N GLU A 36 -1.03 -12.98 12.96
CA GLU A 36 -0.16 -12.09 13.73
C GLU A 36 1.11 -11.72 12.96
N HIS A 37 1.43 -12.46 11.88
CA HIS A 37 2.62 -12.19 11.09
C HIS A 37 2.35 -11.13 10.01
N PRO A 38 3.24 -10.12 9.81
CA PRO A 38 3.09 -9.06 8.79
C PRO A 38 2.95 -9.56 7.34
N TYR A 39 3.20 -10.84 7.10
CA TYR A 39 3.05 -11.46 5.79
C TYR A 39 1.57 -11.59 5.38
N SER A 40 0.67 -11.74 6.35
CA SER A 40 -0.77 -11.87 6.12
C SER A 40 -1.44 -10.56 5.69
N GLU A 41 -0.75 -9.43 5.79
CA GLU A 41 -1.26 -8.12 5.42
C GLU A 41 -1.60 -8.02 3.93
N PHE A 42 -2.46 -7.06 3.60
CA PHE A 42 -2.85 -6.73 2.24
C PHE A 42 -2.05 -5.52 1.73
N PRO A 43 -0.91 -5.74 1.04
CA PRO A 43 0.03 -4.66 0.74
C PRO A 43 -0.44 -3.72 -0.38
N SER A 44 -1.32 -4.17 -1.26
CA SER A 44 -1.77 -3.36 -2.41
C SER A 44 -2.66 -2.21 -1.97
N GLY A 45 -3.43 -2.39 -0.90
CA GLY A 45 -4.47 -1.44 -0.52
C GLY A 45 -5.56 -1.29 -1.58
N ASN A 46 -6.61 -0.54 -1.24
CA ASN A 46 -7.68 -0.15 -2.14
C ASN A 46 -8.40 1.09 -1.56
N THR A 47 -9.45 1.56 -2.24
CA THR A 47 -10.25 2.69 -1.75
C THR A 47 -10.83 2.44 -0.35
N GLU A 48 -11.18 1.19 -0.03
CA GLU A 48 -11.73 0.85 1.28
C GLU A 48 -10.68 1.05 2.39
N SER A 49 -9.51 0.42 2.24
CA SER A 49 -8.43 0.46 3.24
C SER A 49 -7.77 1.83 3.36
N LEU A 50 -7.68 2.59 2.26
CA LEU A 50 -6.96 3.86 2.21
C LEU A 50 -7.85 5.10 2.27
N ARG A 51 -9.18 4.98 2.15
CA ARG A 51 -10.10 6.13 2.19
C ARG A 51 -11.31 5.89 3.09
N THR A 52 -12.08 4.84 2.84
CA THR A 52 -13.36 4.62 3.52
C THR A 52 -13.16 4.27 5.00
N THR A 53 -12.34 3.27 5.31
CA THR A 53 -12.09 2.82 6.68
C THR A 53 -11.37 3.88 7.53
N PRO A 54 -10.29 4.55 7.04
CA PRO A 54 -9.64 5.60 7.82
C PRO A 54 -10.57 6.80 8.07
N LYS A 55 -11.36 7.22 7.07
CA LYS A 55 -12.31 8.32 7.21
C LYS A 55 -13.40 8.02 8.23
N GLN A 56 -13.92 6.78 8.25
CA GLN A 56 -14.90 6.33 9.26
C GLN A 56 -14.30 6.33 10.68
N ARG A 57 -12.99 6.05 10.79
CA ARG A 57 -12.26 6.05 12.07
C ARG A 57 -11.73 7.43 12.47
N GLY A 58 -12.00 8.48 11.68
CA GLY A 58 -11.49 9.84 11.94
C GLY A 58 -9.98 9.97 11.78
N ILE A 59 -9.35 9.07 11.05
CA ILE A 59 -7.89 9.06 10.82
C ILE A 59 -7.58 9.96 9.62
N ASP A 60 -6.67 10.92 9.81
CA ASP A 60 -6.11 11.69 8.71
C ASP A 60 -4.99 10.89 8.03
N ILE A 61 -5.29 10.37 6.84
CA ILE A 61 -4.35 9.60 6.02
C ILE A 61 -3.10 10.42 5.66
N ARG A 62 -3.22 11.75 5.54
CA ARG A 62 -2.09 12.60 5.20
C ARG A 62 -1.06 12.63 6.33
N GLU A 63 -1.49 12.73 7.57
CA GLU A 63 -0.62 12.68 8.74
C GLU A 63 0.06 11.31 8.85
N VAL A 64 -0.69 10.23 8.67
CA VAL A 64 -0.13 8.86 8.66
C VAL A 64 0.95 8.68 7.59
N LEU A 65 0.74 9.25 6.38
CA LEU A 65 1.75 9.22 5.32
C LEU A 65 3.01 10.02 5.69
N LEU A 66 2.85 11.18 6.32
CA LEU A 66 3.98 12.00 6.76
C LEU A 66 4.78 11.31 7.88
N ASP A 67 4.09 10.66 8.81
CA ASP A 67 4.72 9.90 9.89
C ASP A 67 5.47 8.67 9.34
N PHE A 68 4.86 7.94 8.41
CA PHE A 68 5.52 6.83 7.73
C PHE A 68 6.77 7.27 6.98
N TYR A 69 6.68 8.38 6.23
CA TYR A 69 7.83 8.96 5.53
C TYR A 69 8.97 9.28 6.49
N LYS A 70 8.70 10.01 7.58
CA LYS A 70 9.72 10.35 8.59
C LYS A 70 10.35 9.11 9.24
N ALA A 71 9.57 8.05 9.45
CA ALA A 71 10.03 6.84 10.12
C ALA A 71 10.85 5.91 9.21
N GLN A 72 10.46 5.77 7.93
CA GLN A 72 11.02 4.73 7.06
C GLN A 72 11.97 5.28 5.99
N TYR A 73 11.79 6.53 5.53
CA TYR A 73 12.65 7.15 4.52
C TYR A 73 13.88 7.78 5.16
N SER A 74 14.86 6.93 5.48
CA SER A 74 16.16 7.35 5.99
C SER A 74 17.29 7.00 5.02
N SER A 75 18.27 7.89 4.86
CA SER A 75 19.36 7.77 3.89
C SER A 75 20.18 6.49 4.04
N ASN A 76 20.32 5.98 5.27
CA ASN A 76 21.02 4.71 5.55
C ASN A 76 20.32 3.47 4.97
N ARG A 77 19.06 3.58 4.53
CA ARG A 77 18.27 2.52 3.90
C ARG A 77 18.07 2.75 2.40
N MET A 78 18.62 3.82 1.83
CA MET A 78 18.44 4.17 0.42
C MET A 78 19.66 3.79 -0.41
N SER A 79 19.43 3.37 -1.65
CA SER A 79 20.46 3.13 -2.66
C SER A 79 20.06 3.85 -3.94
N LEU A 80 21.00 4.54 -4.59
CA LEU A 80 20.79 5.31 -5.81
C LEU A 80 21.78 4.86 -6.89
N ALA A 81 21.29 4.64 -8.10
CA ALA A 81 22.11 4.37 -9.28
C ALA A 81 21.91 5.49 -10.30
N VAL A 82 23.00 6.05 -10.82
CA VAL A 82 22.99 7.08 -11.87
C VAL A 82 23.91 6.60 -12.99
N LEU A 83 23.37 6.55 -14.22
CA LEU A 83 24.13 6.26 -15.43
C LEU A 83 24.21 7.55 -16.26
N GLY A 84 25.42 8.02 -16.49
CA GLY A 84 25.72 9.12 -17.40
C GLY A 84 26.53 8.64 -18.59
N ASN A 85 26.53 9.42 -19.67
CA ASN A 85 27.40 9.22 -20.84
C ASN A 85 28.81 9.75 -20.59
#